data_AF-A0A7S0I3A3-F1
#
_entry.id   AF-A0A7S0I3A3-F1
#
_cell.length_a   1.000
_cell.length_b   1.000
_cell.length_c   1.000
_cell.angle_alpha   90.00
_cell.angle_beta   90.00
_cell.angle_gamma   90.00
#
_symmetry.space_group_name_H-M   'P 1'
#
loop_
_entity.id
_entity.type
_entity.pdbx_description
1 polymer ?
#
loop_
_entity_poly.entity_id
_entity_poly.type
_entity_poly.pdbx_seq_one_letter_code
_entity_poly.pdbx_strand_id
1 'polypeptide(L)'
;REEKGKRVQEEFGMIQLRISKTINFGFHFQELRSLVYCPWSCGANFKPGDATVHMLDCPLAPDPSAQVCCVHSAIGCGFRGPRKFVREHLLICPYEAVKVEMRAQQMQISSLQSTVRMQAQEIVILRQRCVELEEQMASKGGSLQETSTNMNEKLTSDDKIHEFSSHGVVDVHEETTHK
;
A
#
# COMPACT_ATOMS: atom_id res chain seq x y z
N ARG A 1 -18.31 55.88 0.85
CA ARG A 1 -19.60 55.22 1.13
C ARG A 1 -19.46 53.75 0.75
N GLU A 2 -18.53 53.03 1.37
CA GLU A 2 -18.60 52.45 2.72
C GLU A 2 -19.67 51.38 2.87
N GLU A 3 -19.17 50.23 3.34
CA GLU A 3 -19.85 49.14 4.04
C GLU A 3 -20.78 48.19 3.27
N LYS A 4 -20.24 46.99 3.06
CA LYS A 4 -20.77 45.68 3.50
C LYS A 4 -19.73 44.63 3.06
N GLY A 5 -19.16 43.78 3.90
CA GLY A 5 -19.64 43.25 5.17
C GLY A 5 -19.47 41.73 5.11
N LYS A 6 -18.41 41.24 5.76
CA LYS A 6 -18.23 39.91 6.39
C LYS A 6 -19.15 38.76 5.95
N ARG A 7 -18.54 37.73 5.37
CA ARG A 7 -18.88 36.28 5.27
C ARG A 7 -18.31 35.85 3.91
N VAL A 8 -17.28 35.01 3.81
CA VAL A 8 -17.32 33.56 4.06
C VAL A 8 -15.91 33.09 4.42
N GLN A 9 -15.61 32.98 5.71
CA GLN A 9 -14.55 32.14 6.25
C GLN A 9 -15.29 31.19 7.18
N GLU A 10 -15.56 29.95 6.73
CA GLU A 10 -15.94 28.77 7.54
C GLU A 10 -16.51 27.65 6.65
N GLU A 11 -15.81 27.20 5.60
CA GLU A 11 -16.18 25.92 4.94
C GLU A 11 -14.94 25.24 4.33
N PHE A 12 -13.97 24.85 5.16
CA PHE A 12 -13.05 23.76 4.82
C PHE A 12 -12.76 22.87 6.05
N GLY A 13 -13.75 22.79 6.95
CA GLY A 13 -13.79 21.81 8.01
C GLY A 13 -14.58 20.59 7.56
N MET A 14 -13.93 19.43 7.61
CA MET A 14 -14.56 18.09 7.62
C MET A 14 -15.13 17.56 6.30
N ILE A 15 -14.26 17.12 5.39
CA ILE A 15 -14.42 15.79 4.74
C ILE A 15 -13.05 15.10 4.70
N GLN A 16 -12.43 14.92 5.86
CA GLN A 16 -11.50 13.80 6.05
C GLN A 16 -12.38 12.55 6.09
N LEU A 17 -12.51 11.90 4.94
CA LEU A 17 -13.03 10.55 4.79
C LEU A 17 -12.27 9.63 5.76
N ARG A 18 -12.84 9.46 6.96
CA ARG A 18 -12.57 8.33 7.84
C ARG A 18 -12.98 7.06 7.09
N ILE A 19 -12.10 6.57 6.23
CA ILE A 19 -12.02 5.14 5.92
C ILE A 19 -11.16 4.51 7.02
N SER A 20 -11.64 4.64 8.26
CA SER A 20 -11.18 3.85 9.40
C SER A 20 -12.35 2.98 9.80
N LYS A 21 -12.56 1.93 9.01
CA LYS A 21 -13.30 0.73 9.37
C LYS A 21 -12.73 -0.40 8.55
N THR A 22 -11.67 -1.00 9.09
CA THR A 22 -11.50 -2.45 9.17
C THR A 22 -12.13 -3.21 8.01
N ILE A 23 -11.48 -3.21 6.85
CA ILE A 23 -11.49 -4.43 6.07
C ILE A 23 -10.34 -5.25 6.62
N ASN A 24 -10.68 -5.95 7.70
CA ASN A 24 -10.06 -7.23 7.99
C ASN A 24 -10.26 -8.07 6.73
N PHE A 25 -9.38 -7.95 5.74
CA PHE A 25 -9.10 -9.02 4.80
C PHE A 25 -8.29 -10.07 5.57
N GLY A 26 -8.88 -10.56 6.67
CA GLY A 26 -8.90 -12.00 6.82
C GLY A 26 -9.48 -12.46 5.49
N PHE A 27 -8.66 -13.12 4.68
CA PHE A 27 -9.15 -13.99 3.64
C PHE A 27 -10.01 -15.04 4.36
N HIS A 28 -11.22 -14.64 4.74
CA HIS A 28 -12.34 -15.53 4.86
C HIS A 28 -12.40 -16.09 3.45
N PHE A 29 -11.88 -17.29 3.31
CA PHE A 29 -12.26 -18.17 2.22
C PHE A 29 -13.77 -18.28 2.38
N GLN A 30 -14.48 -17.31 1.81
CA GLN A 30 -15.89 -17.42 1.57
C GLN A 30 -15.90 -18.67 0.69
N GLU A 31 -16.34 -19.77 1.28
CA GLU A 31 -16.84 -20.95 0.59
C GLU A 31 -17.94 -20.45 -0.36
N LEU A 32 -17.57 -19.73 -1.40
CA LEU A 32 -18.43 -19.35 -2.50
C LEU A 32 -18.59 -20.64 -3.28
N ARG A 33 -19.52 -21.48 -2.77
CA ARG A 33 -20.65 -22.17 -3.42
C ARG A 33 -20.61 -22.39 -4.94
N SER A 34 -19.44 -22.41 -5.53
CA SER A 34 -19.22 -22.81 -6.91
C SER A 34 -19.04 -24.31 -6.86
N LEU A 35 -20.18 -25.00 -6.88
CA LEU A 35 -20.18 -26.41 -7.22
C LEU A 35 -19.45 -26.55 -8.56
N VAL A 36 -18.50 -27.47 -8.60
CA VAL A 36 -17.79 -27.80 -9.82
C VAL A 36 -18.64 -28.85 -10.54
N TYR A 37 -18.91 -28.60 -11.82
CA TYR A 37 -19.62 -29.53 -12.68
C TYR A 37 -18.66 -30.60 -13.20
N CYS A 38 -19.13 -31.84 -13.32
CA CYS A 38 -18.36 -32.88 -13.97
C CYS A 38 -18.05 -32.49 -15.44
N PRO A 39 -16.78 -32.52 -15.87
CA PRO A 39 -16.41 -32.17 -17.25
C PRO A 39 -16.92 -33.20 -18.27
N TRP A 40 -17.37 -34.38 -17.82
CA TRP A 40 -17.97 -35.42 -18.68
C TRP A 40 -19.49 -35.43 -18.64
N SER A 41 -20.11 -34.36 -18.13
CA SER A 41 -21.57 -34.16 -18.17
C SER A 41 -22.39 -35.31 -17.56
N CYS A 42 -21.87 -35.98 -16.53
CA CYS A 42 -22.60 -37.05 -15.84
C CYS A 42 -23.74 -36.56 -14.92
N GLY A 43 -23.96 -35.24 -14.86
CA GLY A 43 -24.99 -34.62 -14.02
C GLY A 43 -24.59 -34.43 -12.55
N ALA A 44 -23.39 -34.88 -12.14
CA ALA A 44 -22.90 -34.68 -10.78
C ALA A 44 -22.35 -33.25 -10.57
N ASN A 45 -22.66 -32.69 -9.41
CA ASN A 45 -22.17 -31.42 -8.90
C ASN A 45 -21.50 -31.66 -7.55
N PHE A 46 -20.31 -31.13 -7.34
CA PHE A 46 -19.53 -31.43 -6.12
C PHE A 46 -18.76 -30.21 -5.64
N LYS A 47 -18.39 -30.23 -4.36
CA LYS A 47 -17.45 -29.24 -3.83
C LYS A 47 -16.09 -29.43 -4.52
N PRO A 48 -15.28 -28.37 -4.69
CA PRO A 48 -13.94 -28.48 -5.28
C PRO A 48 -13.05 -29.57 -4.66
N GLY A 49 -13.23 -29.86 -3.35
CA GLY A 49 -12.51 -30.94 -2.66
C GLY A 49 -12.91 -32.35 -3.13
N ASP A 50 -14.19 -32.56 -3.44
CA ASP A 50 -14.75 -33.86 -3.82
C ASP A 50 -14.64 -34.14 -5.34
N ALA A 51 -14.40 -33.07 -6.12
CA ALA A 51 -14.23 -33.14 -7.57
C ALA A 51 -13.19 -34.18 -8.00
N THR A 52 -12.07 -34.24 -7.28
CA THR A 52 -10.98 -35.16 -7.61
C THR A 52 -11.40 -36.61 -7.46
N VAL A 53 -12.15 -36.92 -6.39
CA VAL A 53 -12.65 -38.28 -6.14
C VAL A 53 -13.66 -38.67 -7.21
N HIS A 54 -14.64 -37.79 -7.49
CA HIS A 54 -15.61 -38.04 -8.55
C HIS A 54 -14.93 -38.24 -9.90
N MET A 55 -13.91 -37.43 -10.22
CA MET A 55 -13.23 -37.54 -11.51
C MET A 55 -12.56 -38.90 -11.71
N LEU A 56 -12.12 -39.59 -10.66
CA LEU A 56 -11.54 -40.92 -10.77
C LEU A 56 -12.59 -42.00 -11.07
N ASP A 57 -13.77 -41.86 -10.47
CA ASP A 57 -14.80 -42.91 -10.45
C ASP A 57 -16.03 -42.57 -11.34
N CYS A 58 -15.98 -41.47 -12.10
CA CYS A 58 -17.12 -41.05 -12.92
C CYS A 58 -17.44 -42.10 -14.00
N PRO A 59 -18.69 -42.57 -14.10
CA PRO A 59 -19.07 -43.60 -15.08
C PRO A 59 -19.02 -43.10 -16.53
N LEU A 60 -19.10 -41.78 -16.74
CA LEU A 60 -18.93 -41.15 -18.05
C LEU A 60 -17.50 -40.67 -18.29
N ALA A 61 -16.57 -40.96 -17.39
CA ALA A 61 -15.17 -40.69 -17.64
C ALA A 61 -14.71 -41.41 -18.91
N PRO A 62 -13.86 -40.79 -19.75
CA PRO A 62 -13.26 -41.45 -20.88
C PRO A 62 -12.52 -42.70 -20.41
N ASP A 63 -12.51 -43.70 -21.29
CA ASP A 63 -12.03 -45.09 -21.13
C ASP A 63 -11.14 -45.29 -19.88
N PRO A 64 -11.44 -46.23 -18.96
CA PRO A 64 -10.56 -46.55 -17.83
C PRO A 64 -9.12 -46.92 -18.22
N SER A 65 -8.88 -47.27 -19.49
CA SER A 65 -7.55 -47.47 -20.08
C SER A 65 -6.81 -46.16 -20.43
N ALA A 66 -7.51 -45.02 -20.46
CA ALA A 66 -6.97 -43.72 -20.80
C ALA A 66 -5.79 -43.35 -19.88
N GLN A 67 -4.70 -42.95 -20.52
CA GLN A 67 -3.49 -42.52 -19.85
C GLN A 67 -3.72 -41.12 -19.24
N VAL A 68 -3.58 -41.01 -17.93
CA VAL A 68 -3.69 -39.75 -17.18
C VAL A 68 -2.44 -39.52 -16.36
N CYS A 69 -2.11 -38.25 -16.14
CA CYS A 69 -1.04 -37.86 -15.22
C CYS A 69 -1.57 -37.84 -13.78
N CYS A 70 -0.69 -38.04 -12.80
CA CYS A 70 -1.03 -37.80 -11.40
C CYS A 70 -1.50 -36.36 -11.16
N VAL A 71 -2.40 -36.16 -10.21
CA VAL A 71 -2.88 -34.84 -9.76
C VAL A 71 -1.75 -33.95 -9.24
N HIS A 72 -0.64 -34.55 -8.79
CA HIS A 72 0.58 -33.86 -8.35
C HIS A 72 1.61 -33.69 -9.47
N SER A 73 1.25 -33.88 -10.73
CA SER A 73 2.16 -33.68 -11.87
C SER A 73 2.70 -32.24 -11.93
N ALA A 74 1.90 -31.25 -11.53
CA ALA A 74 2.33 -29.85 -11.40
C ALA A 74 3.45 -29.64 -10.36
N ILE A 75 3.60 -30.57 -9.40
CA ILE A 75 4.61 -30.52 -8.33
C ILE A 75 5.83 -31.40 -8.69
N GLY A 76 5.75 -32.17 -9.78
CA GLY A 76 6.83 -33.04 -10.24
C GLY A 76 6.57 -34.54 -10.09
N CYS A 77 5.34 -34.96 -9.74
CA CYS A 77 5.01 -36.39 -9.78
C CYS A 77 5.08 -36.90 -11.23
N GLY A 78 6.01 -37.82 -11.49
CA GLY A 78 6.22 -38.42 -12.82
C GLY A 78 5.24 -39.53 -13.21
N PHE A 79 4.27 -39.87 -12.35
CA PHE A 79 3.30 -40.92 -12.66
C PHE A 79 2.42 -40.53 -13.84
N ARG A 80 2.42 -41.39 -14.86
CA ARG A 80 1.51 -41.41 -16.00
C ARG A 80 1.07 -42.84 -16.20
N GLY A 81 -0.23 -43.09 -16.13
CA GLY A 81 -0.76 -44.45 -16.22
C GLY A 81 -2.24 -44.48 -16.54
N PRO A 82 -2.82 -45.67 -16.77
CA PRO A 82 -4.25 -45.83 -16.92
C PRO A 82 -5.00 -45.25 -15.73
N ARG A 83 -6.13 -44.57 -15.99
CA ARG A 83 -6.99 -43.94 -14.97
C ARG A 83 -7.28 -44.85 -13.79
N LYS A 84 -7.57 -46.13 -14.06
CA LYS A 84 -7.89 -47.12 -13.02
C LYS A 84 -6.77 -47.33 -11.98
N PHE A 85 -5.51 -47.03 -12.32
CA PHE A 85 -4.35 -47.19 -11.42
C PHE A 85 -4.00 -45.92 -10.64
N VAL A 86 -4.71 -44.81 -10.87
CA VAL A 86 -4.42 -43.55 -10.19
C VAL A 86 -4.70 -43.67 -8.70
N ARG A 87 -5.75 -44.38 -8.30
CA ARG A 87 -6.12 -44.53 -6.88
C ARG A 87 -5.03 -45.29 -6.11
N GLU A 88 -4.51 -46.38 -6.65
CA GLU A 88 -3.39 -47.15 -6.07
C GLU A 88 -2.12 -46.30 -6.03
N HIS A 89 -1.86 -45.53 -7.10
CA HIS A 89 -0.73 -44.61 -7.12
C HIS A 89 -0.83 -43.56 -6.01
N LEU A 90 -2.01 -42.98 -5.75
CA LEU A 90 -2.18 -41.96 -4.71
C LEU A 90 -1.79 -42.47 -3.31
N LEU A 91 -1.97 -43.76 -3.02
CA LEU A 91 -1.56 -44.37 -1.74
C LEU A 91 -0.04 -44.38 -1.53
N ILE A 92 0.73 -44.40 -2.62
CA ILE A 92 2.21 -44.44 -2.59
C ILE A 92 2.84 -43.15 -3.14
N CYS A 93 2.03 -42.15 -3.48
CA CYS A 93 2.50 -40.91 -4.07
C CYS A 93 3.23 -40.08 -3.00
N PRO A 94 4.51 -39.74 -3.17
CA PRO A 94 5.26 -38.98 -2.16
C PRO A 94 4.67 -37.59 -1.91
N TYR A 95 3.96 -37.04 -2.89
CA TYR A 95 3.31 -35.73 -2.81
C TYR A 95 1.95 -35.76 -2.08
N GLU A 96 1.29 -36.92 -2.01
CA GLU A 96 0.00 -37.03 -1.31
C GLU A 96 0.16 -36.81 0.19
N ALA A 97 1.24 -37.33 0.80
CA ALA A 97 1.53 -37.16 2.22
C ALA A 97 1.82 -35.71 2.61
N VAL A 98 2.44 -34.94 1.72
CA VAL A 98 2.84 -33.54 1.98
C VAL A 98 1.80 -32.51 1.50
N LYS A 99 0.70 -32.94 0.85
CA LYS A 99 -0.28 -32.02 0.25
C LYS A 99 -0.86 -31.00 1.23
N VAL A 100 -1.05 -31.39 2.49
CA VAL A 100 -1.62 -30.53 3.53
C VAL A 100 -0.64 -29.43 3.90
N GLU A 101 0.62 -29.80 4.14
CA GLU A 101 1.70 -28.88 4.44
C GLU A 101 1.97 -27.93 3.27
N MET A 102 2.02 -28.45 2.04
CA MET A 102 2.19 -27.63 0.84
C MET A 102 1.05 -26.60 0.67
N ARG A 103 -0.20 -26.98 0.96
CA ARG A 103 -1.32 -26.03 0.97
C ARG A 103 -1.15 -24.98 2.05
N ALA A 104 -0.71 -25.35 3.25
CA ALA A 104 -0.43 -24.41 4.33
C ALA A 104 0.65 -23.41 3.94
N GLN A 105 1.76 -23.88 3.36
CA GLN A 105 2.83 -23.03 2.85
C GLN A 105 2.35 -22.12 1.71
N GLN A 106 1.55 -22.63 0.78
CA GLN A 106 0.98 -21.82 -0.29
C GLN A 106 0.07 -20.70 0.25
N MET A 107 -0.71 -20.98 1.31
CA MET A 107 -1.50 -19.95 2.00
C MET A 107 -0.62 -18.89 2.67
N GLN A 108 0.46 -19.31 3.34
CA GLN A 108 1.42 -18.39 3.95
C GLN A 108 2.10 -17.50 2.91
N ILE A 109 2.57 -18.07 1.79
CA ILE A 109 3.17 -17.33 0.68
C ILE A 109 2.18 -16.29 0.15
N SER A 110 0.94 -16.69 -0.09
CA SER A 110 -0.11 -15.78 -0.60
C SER A 110 -0.39 -14.64 0.38
N SER A 111 -0.41 -14.92 1.68
CA SER A 111 -0.58 -13.92 2.74
C SER A 111 0.59 -12.95 2.77
N LEU A 112 1.84 -13.44 2.76
CA LEU A 112 3.04 -12.61 2.75
C LEU A 112 3.12 -11.74 1.49
N GLN A 113 2.81 -12.28 0.32
CA GLN A 113 2.74 -11.51 -0.92
C GLN A 113 1.69 -10.39 -0.86
N SER A 114 0.54 -10.64 -0.21
CA SER A 114 -0.45 -9.60 0.03
C SER A 114 0.11 -8.49 0.93
N THR A 115 0.76 -8.84 2.04
CA THR A 115 1.38 -7.87 2.96
C THR A 115 2.44 -7.03 2.25
N VAL A 116 3.33 -7.66 1.48
CA VAL A 116 4.37 -6.95 0.71
C VAL A 116 3.75 -5.95 -0.26
N ARG A 117 2.67 -6.32 -0.97
CA ARG A 117 1.96 -5.39 -1.86
C ARG A 117 1.33 -4.21 -1.12
N MET A 118 0.71 -4.46 0.03
CA MET A 118 0.12 -3.40 0.86
C MET A 118 1.19 -2.43 1.38
N GLN A 119 2.30 -2.95 1.89
CA GLN A 119 3.41 -2.13 2.36
C GLN A 119 4.06 -1.32 1.24
N ALA A 120 4.20 -1.89 0.05
CA ALA A 120 4.69 -1.18 -1.12
C ALA A 120 3.78 0.01 -1.49
N GLN A 121 2.46 -0.16 -1.43
CA GLN A 121 1.50 0.93 -1.64
C GLN A 121 1.60 2.00 -0.56
N GLU A 122 1.75 1.60 0.70
CA GLU A 122 1.93 2.54 1.82
C GLU A 122 3.20 3.40 1.64
N ILE A 123 4.31 2.80 1.23
CA ILE A 123 5.56 3.51 0.92
C ILE A 123 5.35 4.55 -0.19
N VAL A 124 4.62 4.19 -1.26
CA VAL A 124 4.31 5.13 -2.35
C VAL A 124 3.50 6.32 -1.83
N ILE A 125 2.47 6.07 -1.02
CA ILE A 125 1.64 7.12 -0.42
C ILE A 125 2.46 8.02 0.50
N LEU A 126 3.30 7.45 1.35
CA LEU A 126 4.13 8.21 2.28
C LEU A 126 5.16 9.08 1.54
N ARG A 127 5.80 8.54 0.49
CA ARG A 127 6.72 9.32 -0.36
C ARG A 127 6.00 10.50 -1.04
N GLN A 128 4.79 10.29 -1.55
CA GLN A 128 3.99 11.35 -2.14
C GLN A 128 3.69 12.47 -1.12
N ARG A 129 3.30 12.10 0.11
CA ARG A 129 3.08 13.07 1.19
C ARG A 129 4.33 13.84 1.59
N CYS A 130 5.50 13.20 1.59
CA CYS A 130 6.76 13.89 1.85
C CYS A 130 7.02 15.00 0.82
N VAL A 131 6.84 14.70 -0.47
CA VAL A 131 6.98 15.69 -1.55
C VAL A 131 6.01 16.86 -1.36
N GLU A 132 4.73 16.57 -1.10
CA GLU A 132 3.72 17.61 -0.86
C GLU A 132 4.05 18.51 0.34
N LEU A 133 4.60 17.93 1.42
CA LEU A 133 5.01 18.69 2.59
C LEU A 133 6.26 19.53 2.32
N GLU A 134 7.23 19.02 1.58
CA GLU A 134 8.41 19.76 1.15
C GLU A 134 8.03 20.97 0.30
N GLU A 135 7.11 20.82 -0.65
CA GLU A 135 6.57 21.93 -1.47
C GLU A 135 5.84 22.97 -0.61
N GLN A 136 5.03 22.53 0.36
CA GLN A 136 4.34 23.44 1.29
C GLN A 136 5.32 24.23 2.15
N MET A 137 6.42 23.61 2.59
CA MET A 137 7.47 24.30 3.35
C MET A 137 8.22 25.31 2.49
N ALA A 138 8.58 24.96 1.25
CA ALA A 138 9.24 25.86 0.32
C ALA A 138 8.37 27.10 0.01
N SER A 139 7.07 26.90 -0.23
CA SER A 139 6.12 28.00 -0.50
C SER A 139 5.97 28.94 0.71
N LYS A 140 5.83 28.39 1.93
CA LYS A 140 5.71 29.19 3.16
C LYS A 140 6.99 29.94 3.51
N GLY A 141 8.16 29.34 3.25
CA GLY A 141 9.46 29.97 3.47
C GLY A 141 9.64 31.25 2.66
N GLY A 142 9.24 31.25 1.38
CA GLY A 142 9.28 32.46 0.54
C GLY A 142 8.40 33.60 1.06
N SER A 143 7.19 33.29 1.53
CA SER A 143 6.25 34.29 2.06
C SER A 143 6.74 34.95 3.36
N LEU A 144 7.41 34.19 4.23
CA LEU A 144 8.02 34.75 5.45
C LEU A 144 9.19 35.68 5.14
N GLN A 145 9.94 35.40 4.07
CA GLN A 145 11.07 36.24 3.68
C GLN A 145 10.61 37.56 3.06
N GLU A 146 9.57 37.56 2.20
CA GLU A 146 8.98 38.78 1.62
C GLU A 146 8.28 39.68 2.65
N THR A 147 7.65 39.08 3.67
CA THR A 147 7.05 39.84 4.77
C THR A 147 8.13 40.43 5.68
N SER A 148 9.23 39.71 5.92
CA SER A 148 10.35 40.22 6.69
C SER A 148 11.12 41.34 5.98
N THR A 149 11.32 41.28 4.65
CA THR A 149 11.96 42.37 3.90
C THR A 149 11.08 43.62 3.85
N ASN A 150 9.76 43.48 3.62
CA ASN A 150 8.83 44.61 3.66
C ASN A 150 8.79 45.29 5.05
N MET A 151 8.82 44.53 6.15
CA MET A 151 8.87 45.11 7.49
C MET A 151 10.19 45.83 7.76
N ASN A 152 11.31 45.32 7.24
CA ASN A 152 12.62 45.93 7.44
C ASN A 152 12.78 47.23 6.61
N GLU A 153 12.28 47.27 5.37
CA GLU A 153 12.23 48.51 4.57
C GLU A 153 11.45 49.61 5.29
N LYS A 154 10.29 49.27 5.88
CA LYS A 154 9.46 50.21 6.64
C LYS A 154 10.15 50.75 7.90
N LEU A 155 10.98 49.96 8.57
CA LEU A 155 11.77 50.41 9.72
C LEU A 155 12.93 51.33 9.30
N THR A 156 13.60 51.03 8.18
CA THR A 156 14.69 51.89 7.67
C THR A 156 14.24 53.23 7.08
N SER A 157 12.96 53.37 6.70
CA SER A 157 12.41 54.66 6.25
C SER A 157 12.11 55.64 7.40
N ASP A 158 11.83 55.15 8.61
CA ASP A 158 11.50 56.00 9.76
C ASP A 158 12.75 56.57 10.47
N ASP A 159 13.93 55.94 10.31
CA ASP A 159 15.19 56.43 10.89
C ASP A 159 15.85 57.58 10.11
N LYS A 160 15.34 57.96 8.93
CA LYS A 160 15.84 59.14 8.19
C LYS A 160 15.31 60.49 8.68
N ILE A 161 14.51 60.53 9.75
CA ILE A 161 13.91 61.78 10.25
C ILE A 161 14.67 62.38 11.45
N HIS A 162 15.72 61.73 11.97
CA HIS A 162 16.44 62.23 13.15
C HIS A 162 17.93 62.60 12.94
N GLU A 163 18.34 62.93 11.72
CA GLU A 163 19.65 63.54 11.44
C GLU A 163 19.54 65.07 11.32
N PHE A 164 19.09 65.72 12.40
CA PHE A 164 19.32 67.15 12.58
C PHE A 164 19.61 67.46 14.05
N SER A 165 20.74 68.14 14.26
CA SER A 165 21.20 68.77 15.49
C SER A 165 22.06 67.95 16.45
N SER A 166 23.37 68.04 16.25
CA SER A 166 24.26 68.46 17.34
C SER A 166 25.54 69.08 16.78
N HIS A 167 25.55 70.41 16.76
CA HIS A 167 26.76 71.21 16.68
C HIS A 167 27.53 71.10 18.01
N GLY A 168 28.80 70.72 17.90
CA GLY A 168 29.94 71.31 18.60
C GLY A 168 30.08 71.11 20.11
N VAL A 169 31.16 70.45 20.52
CA VAL A 169 32.10 70.97 21.53
C VAL A 169 33.53 70.57 21.14
N VAL A 170 34.42 71.54 21.34
CA VAL A 170 35.84 71.64 20.98
C VAL A 170 36.72 70.85 21.96
N ASP A 171 37.91 70.47 21.47
CA ASP A 171 39.21 70.31 22.15
C ASP A 171 39.32 69.45 23.44
N VAL A 172 40.34 68.58 23.47
CA VAL A 172 41.61 68.79 24.24
C VAL A 172 42.44 67.48 24.18
N HIS A 173 43.74 67.66 23.97
CA HIS A 173 44.90 66.78 24.21
C HIS A 173 44.70 65.54 25.12
N GLU A 174 45.39 64.44 24.82
CA GLU A 174 46.67 64.16 25.49
C GLU A 174 47.48 63.01 24.85
N GLU A 175 48.76 63.31 24.78
CA GLU A 175 49.93 62.51 24.49
C GLU A 175 50.08 61.38 25.52
N THR A 176 50.42 60.16 25.14
CA THR A 176 51.40 59.34 25.89
C THR A 176 51.84 58.10 25.12
N THR A 177 53.12 58.14 24.81
CA THR A 177 54.03 57.04 24.51
C THR A 177 54.16 56.07 25.70
N HIS A 178 54.25 54.77 25.42
CA HIS A 178 55.26 53.82 25.96
C HIS A 178 54.87 52.38 25.59
N LYS A 179 55.67 51.77 24.70
CA LYS A 179 56.64 50.67 24.94
C LYS A 179 56.03 49.28 24.84
#